data_AF-A0A3B4HC23-F1
#
_entry.id   AF-A0A3B4HC23-F1
#
_cell.length_a   1.000
_cell.length_b   1.000
_cell.length_c   1.000
_cell.angle_alpha   90.00
_cell.angle_beta   90.00
_cell.angle_gamma   90.00
#
_symmetry.space_group_name_H-M   'P 1'
#
loop_
_entity.id
_entity.type
_entity.pdbx_description
1 polymer ?
#
loop_
_entity_poly.entity_id
_entity_poly.type
_entity_poly.pdbx_seq_one_letter_code
_entity_poly.pdbx_strand_id
1 'polypeptide(L)' 'MYCLEFSLLLLLFLPFLLGIINGKEVEPHSLPFMAYLRTVTNSWCGGTLIHPQWVLTAAHCTG' A
#
# COMPACT_ATOMS: atom_id res chain seq x y z
N MET A 1 -13.04 8.69 31.11
CA MET A 1 -12.22 9.80 30.56
C MET A 1 -11.15 9.28 29.59
N TYR A 2 -10.47 8.16 29.88
CA TYR A 2 -9.51 7.53 28.95
C TYR A 2 -10.08 6.97 27.64
N CYS A 3 -11.38 6.60 27.59
CA CYS A 3 -12.01 6.12 26.36
C CYS A 3 -12.14 7.19 25.27
N LEU A 4 -12.37 8.46 25.64
CA LEU A 4 -12.49 9.54 24.66
C LEU A 4 -11.14 9.88 24.06
N GLU A 5 -10.09 9.92 24.88
CA GLU A 5 -8.70 10.08 24.45
C GLU A 5 -8.24 8.95 23.53
N PHE A 6 -8.57 7.69 23.85
CA PHE A 6 -8.25 6.54 22.98
C PHE A 6 -9.01 6.59 21.64
N SER A 7 -10.29 6.99 21.65
CA SER A 7 -11.06 7.21 20.41
C SER A 7 -10.53 8.38 19.59
N LEU A 8 -10.10 9.47 20.22
CA LEU A 8 -9.51 10.63 19.54
C LEU A 8 -8.15 10.28 18.92
N LEU A 9 -7.33 9.52 19.66
CA LEU A 9 -6.05 8.99 19.18
C LEU A 9 -6.25 8.03 17.99
N LEU A 10 -7.26 7.14 18.06
CA LEU A 10 -7.59 6.23 16.97
C LEU A 10 -7.99 7.00 15.70
N LEU A 11 -8.83 8.04 15.83
CA LEU A 11 -9.25 8.90 14.70
C LEU A 11 -8.09 9.67 14.06
N LEU A 12 -7.08 10.07 14.85
CA LEU A 12 -5.88 10.75 14.36
C LEU A 12 -4.88 9.79 13.69
N PHE A 13 -4.82 8.51 14.11
CA PHE A 13 -3.93 7.50 13.55
C PHE A 13 -4.53 6.68 12.39
N LEU A 14 -5.86 6.57 12.30
CA LEU A 14 -6.60 5.91 11.22
C LEU A 14 -6.19 6.30 9.80
N PRO A 15 -5.98 7.59 9.44
CA PRO A 15 -5.57 7.97 8.09
C PRO A 15 -4.14 7.53 7.73
N PHE A 16 -3.28 7.28 8.72
CA PHE A 16 -1.94 6.72 8.50
C PHE A 16 -1.96 5.20 8.31
N LEU A 17 -3.07 4.53 8.63
CA LEU A 17 -3.22 3.08 8.52
C LEU A 17 -3.97 2.64 7.25
N LEU A 18 -4.57 3.56 6.49
CA LEU A 18 -5.38 3.22 5.32
C LEU A 18 -4.94 3.95 4.06
N GLY A 19 -4.29 3.18 3.18
CA GLY A 19 -4.22 3.47 1.74
C GLY A 19 -3.40 4.70 1.36
N ILE A 20 -3.65 5.19 0.14
CA ILE A 20 -2.97 6.35 -0.42
C ILE A 20 -3.63 7.62 0.13
N ILE A 21 -2.87 8.46 0.85
CA ILE A 21 -3.36 9.71 1.46
C ILE A 21 -3.89 10.66 0.38
N ASN A 22 -5.12 11.14 0.53
CA ASN A 22 -5.85 11.94 -0.48
C ASN A 22 -5.96 11.26 -1.85
N GLY A 23 -5.80 9.93 -1.91
CA GLY A 23 -5.96 9.15 -3.12
C GLY A 23 -7.42 8.99 -3.52
N LYS A 24 -7.65 8.67 -4.79
CA LYS A 24 -8.93 8.21 -5.32
C LYS A 24 -8.78 6.76 -5.75
N GLU A 25 -9.74 5.92 -5.39
CA GLU A 25 -9.81 4.55 -5.89
C GLU A 25 -9.91 4.54 -7.42
N VAL A 26 -9.13 3.69 -8.04
CA VAL A 26 -9.09 3.56 -9.51
C VAL A 26 -10.16 2.59 -9.97
N GLU A 27 -10.65 2.78 -11.20
CA GLU A 27 -11.53 1.79 -11.82
C GLU A 27 -10.82 0.42 -11.87
N PRO A 28 -11.53 -0.69 -11.57
CA PRO A 28 -10.92 -2.02 -11.57
C PRO A 28 -10.17 -2.30 -12.87
N HIS A 29 -8.94 -2.80 -12.74
CA HIS A 29 -8.05 -3.14 -13.87
C HIS A 29 -7.65 -1.97 -14.79
N SER A 30 -7.93 -0.70 -14.43
CA SER A 30 -7.51 0.48 -15.22
C SER A 30 -6.00 0.74 -15.23
N LEU A 31 -5.25 0.12 -14.31
CA LEU A 31 -3.79 0.16 -14.24
C LEU A 31 -3.22 -1.24 -14.47
N PRO A 32 -3.24 -1.77 -15.70
CA PRO A 32 -2.87 -3.17 -15.99
C PRO A 32 -1.38 -3.48 -15.74
N PHE A 33 -0.55 -2.44 -15.64
CA PHE A 33 0.86 -2.58 -15.29
C PHE A 33 1.11 -2.68 -13.77
N MET A 34 0.12 -2.40 -12.92
CA MET A 34 0.27 -2.43 -11.46
C MET A 34 0.45 -3.88 -10.97
N ALA A 35 1.55 -4.15 -10.28
CA ALA A 35 1.85 -5.46 -9.69
C ALA A 35 1.83 -5.38 -8.16
N TYR A 36 1.20 -6.35 -7.51
CA TYR A 36 1.29 -6.58 -6.07
C TYR A 36 2.42 -7.57 -5.77
N LEU A 37 3.38 -7.16 -4.97
CA LEU A 37 4.55 -7.97 -4.61
C LEU A 37 4.44 -8.44 -3.16
N ARG A 38 4.43 -9.76 -2.99
CA ARG A 38 4.55 -10.43 -1.69
C ARG A 38 5.95 -11.02 -1.57
N THR A 39 6.69 -10.55 -0.58
CA THR A 39 8.10 -10.89 -0.38
C THR A 39 8.24 -12.04 0.61
N VAL A 40 9.41 -12.69 0.65
CA VAL A 40 9.68 -13.81 1.57
C VAL A 40 9.63 -13.37 3.03
N THR A 41 10.02 -12.12 3.31
CA THR A 41 9.94 -11.48 4.62
C THR A 41 8.53 -10.99 4.96
N ASN A 42 7.54 -11.32 4.13
CA ASN A 42 6.13 -10.94 4.28
C ASN A 42 5.88 -9.42 4.22
N SER A 43 6.83 -8.65 3.69
CA SER A 43 6.63 -7.25 3.29
C SER A 43 5.73 -7.16 2.06
N TRP A 44 4.92 -6.11 2.00
CA TRP A 44 4.07 -5.78 0.85
C TRP A 44 4.66 -4.59 0.10
N CYS A 45 4.82 -4.75 -1.21
CA CYS A 45 5.30 -3.68 -2.09
C CYS A 45 4.46 -3.61 -3.37
N GLY A 46 4.54 -2.46 -4.03
CA GLY A 46 4.08 -2.30 -5.41
C GLY A 46 5.19 -2.58 -6.43
N GLY A 47 4.79 -2.83 -7.66
CA GLY A 47 5.69 -2.92 -8.81
C GLY A 47 5.00 -2.51 -10.11
N THR A 48 5.78 -2.37 -11.18
CA THR A 48 5.31 -2.05 -12.53
C THR A 48 5.76 -3.12 -13.51
N LEU A 49 4.82 -3.75 -14.23
CA LEU A 49 5.11 -4.66 -15.33
C LEU A 49 5.68 -3.87 -16.52
N ILE A 50 6.99 -4.02 -16.78
CA ILE A 50 7.71 -3.31 -17.85
C ILE A 50 7.97 -4.20 -19.07
N HIS A 51 7.82 -5.51 -18.91
CA HIS A 51 7.98 -6.53 -19.95
C HIS A 51 7.12 -7.74 -19.57
N PRO A 52 6.67 -8.60 -20.51
CA PRO A 52 5.88 -9.80 -20.20
C PRO A 52 6.45 -10.76 -19.13
N GLN A 53 7.74 -10.61 -18.79
CA GLN A 53 8.45 -11.44 -17.80
C GLN A 53 9.17 -10.61 -16.72
N TRP A 54 9.08 -9.28 -16.73
CA TRP A 54 9.84 -8.44 -15.80
C TRP A 54 8.96 -7.38 -15.13
N VAL A 55 9.03 -7.33 -13.80
CA VAL A 55 8.42 -6.30 -12.95
C VAL A 55 9.52 -5.46 -12.33
N LEU A 56 9.42 -4.14 -12.49
CA LEU A 56 10.27 -3.16 -11.82
C LEU A 56 9.70 -2.81 -10.44
N THR A 57 10.56 -2.74 -9.41
CA THR A 57 10.20 -2.35 -8.04
C THR A 57 11.37 -1.68 -7.33
N ALA A 58 11.16 -1.19 -6.11
CA ALA A 58 12.21 -0.62 -5.28
C ALA A 58 13.15 -1.71 -4.74
N ALA A 59 14.45 -1.44 -4.69
CA ALA A 59 15.45 -2.42 -4.27
C ALA A 59 15.22 -2.93 -2.83
N HIS A 60 14.76 -2.08 -1.91
CA HIS A 60 14.49 -2.47 -0.52
C HIS A 60 13.27 -3.39 -0.36
N CYS A 61 12.48 -3.60 -1.42
CA CYS A 61 11.35 -4.52 -1.37
C CYS A 61 11.79 -5.98 -1.33
N THR A 62 13.05 -6.33 -1.60
CA THR A 62 13.50 -7.73 -1.56
C THR A 62 14.07 -8.16 -0.20
N GLY A 63 14.18 -7.24 0.76
CA GLY A 63 14.86 -7.45 2.05
C GLY A 63 15.94 -6.42 2.30
#